data_AF-A0AAW7BJD5-F1
#
_entry.id   AF-A0AAW7BJD5-F1
#
_cell.length_a   1.000
_cell.length_b   1.000
_cell.length_c   1.000
_cell.angle_alpha   90.00
_cell.angle_beta   90.00
_cell.angle_gamma   90.00
#
_symmetry.space_group_name_H-M   'P 1'
#
loop_
_entity.id
_entity.type
_entity.pdbx_description
1 polymer ?
#
loop_
_entity_poly.entity_id
_entity_poly.type
_entity_poly.pdbx_seq_one_letter_code
_entity_poly.pdbx_strand_id
1 'polypeptide(L)'
;MSVAENGSSQSVDRLHKAMNVAENGSSQTVDRLHKQLGVAENGSSKTVDRLHSEMSVAENGSSQSVDRLHQAMNVAENGSSQTVDRLHKQLGVAENGSSKTIDRLHSEMNVAENGSEHTVDQLHSNMVAESGGDTVFDAHLKA
;
A
#
# COMPACT_ATOMS: atom_id res chain seq x y z
N MET A 1 -2.08 -17.78 -9.75
CA MET A 1 -3.23 -16.86 -9.73
C MET A 1 -4.18 -17.39 -8.67
N SER A 2 -4.49 -16.57 -7.67
CA SER A 2 -5.47 -16.89 -6.63
C SER A 2 -6.67 -15.97 -6.84
N VAL A 3 -7.88 -16.52 -6.77
CA VAL A 3 -9.12 -15.75 -6.81
C VAL A 3 -9.88 -16.06 -5.53
N ALA A 4 -10.17 -15.03 -4.74
CA ALA A 4 -10.99 -15.13 -3.55
C ALA A 4 -12.29 -14.36 -3.80
N GLU A 5 -13.34 -15.10 -4.13
CA GLU A 5 -14.69 -14.57 -4.30
C GLU A 5 -15.49 -14.91 -3.04
N ASN A 6 -15.88 -13.89 -2.27
CA ASN A 6 -16.55 -14.06 -0.96
C ASN A 6 -15.80 -14.98 0.03
N GLY A 7 -14.48 -15.09 -0.10
CA GLY A 7 -13.65 -16.05 0.63
C GLY A 7 -12.40 -15.43 1.25
N SER A 8 -11.69 -16.21 2.07
CA SER A 8 -10.40 -15.81 2.64
C SER A 8 -9.31 -16.76 2.20
N SER A 9 -8.15 -16.22 1.84
CA SER A 9 -6.94 -16.99 1.51
C SER A 9 -5.79 -16.60 2.42
N GLN A 10 -4.97 -17.59 2.80
CA GLN A 10 -3.78 -17.37 3.60
C GLN A 10 -2.60 -18.17 3.04
N SER A 11 -1.42 -17.56 2.95
CA SER A 11 -0.17 -18.24 2.56
C SER A 11 1.03 -17.78 3.38
N VAL A 12 1.97 -18.71 3.58
CA VAL A 12 3.22 -18.48 4.30
C VAL A 12 4.34 -19.23 3.57
N ASP A 13 5.24 -18.49 2.93
CA ASP A 13 6.37 -19.02 2.18
C ASP A 13 7.66 -18.25 2.48
N ARG A 14 8.78 -18.71 1.92
CA ARG A 14 10.01 -17.89 1.89
C ARG A 14 10.02 -16.88 0.76
N LEU A 15 9.41 -17.26 -0.35
CA LEU A 15 9.42 -16.57 -1.63
C LEU A 15 8.04 -16.75 -2.21
N HIS A 16 7.31 -15.65 -2.35
CA HIS A 16 5.95 -15.68 -2.88
C HIS A 16 5.87 -14.74 -4.07
N LYS A 17 5.28 -15.25 -5.15
CA LYS A 17 4.96 -14.46 -6.33
C LYS A 17 3.53 -14.78 -6.73
N ALA A 18 2.67 -13.80 -6.55
CA ALA A 18 1.25 -13.99 -6.73
C ALA A 18 0.64 -13.01 -7.72
N MET A 19 -0.46 -13.47 -8.30
CA MET A 19 -1.46 -12.62 -8.92
C MET A 19 -2.76 -12.94 -8.19
N ASN A 20 -3.28 -11.96 -7.47
CA ASN A 20 -4.43 -12.11 -6.58
C ASN A 20 -5.57 -11.24 -7.08
N VAL A 21 -6.75 -11.82 -7.20
CA VAL A 21 -8.00 -11.09 -7.45
C VAL A 21 -8.93 -11.39 -6.28
N ALA A 22 -9.39 -10.35 -5.60
CA ALA A 22 -10.32 -10.48 -4.49
C ALA A 22 -11.59 -9.70 -4.80
N GLU A 23 -12.72 -10.40 -4.90
CA GLU A 23 -14.05 -9.79 -5.04
C GLU A 23 -14.83 -10.13 -3.76
N ASN A 24 -15.13 -9.11 -2.95
CA ASN A 24 -15.73 -9.29 -1.62
C ASN A 24 -14.94 -10.27 -0.71
N GLY A 25 -13.64 -10.45 -0.98
CA GLY A 25 -12.77 -11.45 -0.36
C GLY A 25 -11.66 -10.85 0.49
N SER A 26 -10.92 -11.71 1.20
CA SER A 26 -9.73 -11.33 1.96
C SER A 26 -8.53 -12.19 1.60
N SER A 27 -7.34 -11.61 1.66
CA SER A 27 -6.09 -12.34 1.49
C SER A 27 -5.08 -11.94 2.56
N GLN A 28 -4.34 -12.92 3.08
CA GLN A 28 -3.21 -12.70 3.97
C GLN A 28 -1.97 -13.47 3.52
N THR A 29 -0.84 -12.78 3.45
CA THR A 29 0.45 -13.33 3.00
C THR A 29 1.53 -12.97 3.99
N VAL A 30 2.40 -13.93 4.32
CA VAL A 30 3.56 -13.71 5.19
C VAL A 30 4.77 -14.38 4.60
N ASP A 31 5.68 -13.60 4.03
CA ASP A 31 6.84 -14.10 3.30
C ASP A 31 8.14 -13.39 3.65
N ARG A 32 9.27 -13.92 3.18
CA ARG A 32 10.55 -13.18 3.27
C ARG A 32 10.69 -12.20 2.11
N LEU A 33 10.21 -12.61 0.95
CA LEU A 33 10.32 -11.95 -0.34
C LEU A 33 8.99 -12.14 -1.05
N HIS A 34 8.27 -11.06 -1.28
CA HIS A 34 6.96 -11.11 -1.91
C HIS A 34 6.92 -10.16 -3.11
N LYS A 35 6.42 -10.67 -4.23
CA LYS A 35 5.98 -9.86 -5.36
C LYS A 35 4.51 -10.14 -5.67
N GLN A 36 3.68 -9.10 -5.57
CA GLN A 36 2.24 -9.21 -5.81
C GLN A 36 1.80 -8.34 -6.98
N LEU A 37 0.90 -8.90 -7.79
CA LEU A 37 -0.04 -8.13 -8.61
C LEU A 37 -1.44 -8.37 -8.06
N GLY A 38 -2.10 -7.32 -7.57
CA GLY A 38 -3.38 -7.41 -6.88
C GLY A 38 -4.47 -6.60 -7.57
N VAL A 39 -5.66 -7.18 -7.69
CA VAL A 39 -6.88 -6.42 -7.96
C VAL A 39 -7.89 -6.75 -6.86
N ALA A 40 -8.44 -5.72 -6.21
CA ALA A 40 -9.45 -5.89 -5.17
C ALA A 40 -10.68 -5.06 -5.49
N GLU A 41 -11.83 -5.71 -5.59
CA GLU A 41 -13.15 -5.08 -5.65
C GLU A 41 -13.90 -5.40 -4.35
N ASN A 42 -14.14 -4.37 -3.54
CA ASN A 42 -14.73 -4.50 -2.20
C ASN A 42 -14.02 -5.55 -1.30
N GLY A 43 -12.73 -5.76 -1.55
CA GLY A 43 -11.90 -6.78 -0.92
C GLY A 43 -10.86 -6.20 0.04
N SER A 44 -10.16 -7.08 0.75
CA SER A 44 -9.05 -6.71 1.61
C SER A 44 -7.80 -7.56 1.41
N SER A 45 -6.62 -6.94 1.49
CA SER A 45 -5.34 -7.65 1.50
C SER A 45 -4.50 -7.26 2.71
N LYS A 46 -3.77 -8.23 3.26
CA LYS A 46 -2.76 -8.01 4.30
C LYS A 46 -1.48 -8.74 3.94
N THR A 47 -0.37 -8.01 3.84
CA THR A 47 0.96 -8.58 3.55
C THR A 47 1.91 -8.26 4.69
N VAL A 48 2.78 -9.20 5.06
CA VAL A 48 3.84 -8.98 6.05
C VAL A 48 5.12 -9.62 5.54
N ASP A 49 6.04 -8.82 5.02
CA ASP A 49 7.26 -9.32 4.40
C ASP A 49 8.53 -8.62 4.89
N ARG A 50 9.69 -9.18 4.54
CA ARG A 50 10.94 -8.42 4.70
C ARG A 50 11.16 -7.48 3.52
N LEU A 51 10.81 -7.94 2.33
CA LEU A 51 11.03 -7.27 1.07
C LEU A 51 9.77 -7.50 0.23
N HIS A 52 8.98 -6.45 0.03
CA HIS A 52 7.73 -6.51 -0.69
C HIS A 52 7.77 -5.56 -1.88
N SER A 53 7.24 -6.03 -3.00
CA SER A 53 6.98 -5.21 -4.16
C SER A 53 5.60 -5.52 -4.69
N GLU A 54 4.77 -4.49 -4.76
CA GLU A 54 3.37 -4.62 -5.13
C GLU A 54 3.04 -3.71 -6.31
N MET A 55 2.14 -4.19 -7.15
CA MET A 55 1.30 -3.31 -7.95
C MET A 55 -0.16 -3.71 -7.68
N SER A 56 -0.95 -2.75 -7.21
CA SER A 56 -2.33 -2.98 -6.81
C SER A 56 -3.30 -2.01 -7.46
N VAL A 57 -4.49 -2.53 -7.76
CA VAL A 57 -5.66 -1.74 -8.14
C VAL A 57 -6.78 -2.09 -7.16
N ALA A 58 -7.36 -1.09 -6.52
CA ALA A 58 -8.43 -1.27 -5.55
C ALA A 58 -9.63 -0.39 -5.88
N GLU A 59 -10.80 -1.01 -6.03
CA GLU A 59 -12.10 -0.33 -6.11
C GLU A 59 -12.89 -0.67 -4.84
N ASN A 60 -13.19 0.33 -4.01
CA ASN A 60 -13.81 0.15 -2.68
C ASN A 60 -13.04 -0.86 -1.78
N GLY A 61 -11.76 -1.09 -2.05
CA GLY A 61 -10.94 -2.08 -1.36
C GLY A 61 -10.05 -1.49 -0.27
N SER A 62 -9.43 -2.37 0.51
CA SER A 62 -8.40 -1.99 1.49
C SER A 62 -7.14 -2.84 1.38
N SER A 63 -5.97 -2.22 1.48
CA SER A 63 -4.70 -2.92 1.57
C SER A 63 -3.94 -2.50 2.82
N GLN A 64 -3.27 -3.46 3.45
CA GLN A 64 -2.36 -3.22 4.55
C GLN A 64 -1.05 -3.99 4.35
N SER A 65 0.07 -3.29 4.45
CA SER A 65 1.40 -3.90 4.29
C SER A 65 2.35 -3.48 5.41
N VAL A 66 3.17 -4.41 5.87
CA VAL A 66 4.18 -4.18 6.90
C VAL A 66 5.49 -4.80 6.47
N ASP A 67 6.44 -3.97 6.05
CA ASP A 67 7.69 -4.45 5.45
C ASP A 67 8.94 -3.78 6.01
N ARG A 68 10.11 -4.38 5.75
CA ARG A 68 11.37 -3.63 5.96
C ARG A 68 11.67 -2.73 4.77
N LEU A 69 11.42 -3.24 3.56
CA LEU A 69 11.53 -2.51 2.31
C LEU A 69 10.26 -2.73 1.51
N HIS A 70 9.60 -1.64 1.17
CA HIS A 70 8.39 -1.66 0.36
C HIS A 70 8.58 -0.82 -0.90
N GLN A 71 8.10 -1.34 -2.01
CA GLN A 71 7.98 -0.62 -3.27
C GLN A 71 6.60 -0.90 -3.86
N ALA A 72 5.77 0.12 -3.95
CA ALA A 72 4.40 -0.03 -4.45
C ALA A 72 4.07 0.91 -5.60
N MET A 73 3.22 0.40 -6.49
CA MET A 73 2.45 1.20 -7.42
C MET A 73 0.97 0.91 -7.18
N ASN A 74 0.23 1.89 -6.68
CA ASN A 74 -1.15 1.70 -6.25
C ASN A 74 -2.09 2.63 -7.01
N VAL A 75 -3.22 2.09 -7.46
CA VAL A 75 -4.35 2.86 -8.00
C VAL A 75 -5.57 2.53 -7.16
N ALA A 76 -6.21 3.55 -6.58
CA ALA A 76 -7.37 3.37 -5.71
C ALA A 76 -8.54 4.26 -6.11
N GLU A 77 -9.71 3.68 -6.29
CA GLU A 77 -10.98 4.38 -6.40
C GLU A 77 -11.83 4.05 -5.17
N ASN A 78 -12.15 5.05 -4.35
CA ASN A 78 -12.83 4.88 -3.05
C ASN A 78 -12.14 3.85 -2.12
N GLY A 79 -10.84 3.59 -2.33
CA GLY A 79 -10.06 2.60 -1.60
C GLY A 79 -9.24 3.20 -0.46
N SER A 80 -8.70 2.33 0.40
CA SER A 80 -7.75 2.72 1.44
C SER A 80 -6.49 1.88 1.42
N SER A 81 -5.35 2.51 1.70
CA SER A 81 -4.07 1.81 1.87
C SER A 81 -3.40 2.24 3.16
N GLN A 82 -2.80 1.26 3.85
CA GLN A 82 -1.98 1.52 5.03
C GLN A 82 -0.64 0.77 4.93
N THR A 83 0.45 1.50 5.05
CA THR A 83 1.79 0.92 4.96
C THR A 83 2.65 1.30 6.16
N VAL A 84 3.38 0.32 6.71
CA VAL A 84 4.33 0.54 7.81
C VAL A 84 5.68 -0.07 7.48
N ASP A 85 6.67 0.77 7.18
CA ASP A 85 7.97 0.32 6.69
C ASP A 85 9.19 0.96 7.34
N ARG A 86 10.38 0.42 7.05
CA ARG A 86 11.63 1.15 7.32
C ARG A 86 12.04 2.02 6.14
N LEU A 87 11.83 1.53 4.92
CA LEU A 87 12.15 2.22 3.69
C LEU A 87 11.00 1.99 2.72
N HIS A 88 10.34 3.07 2.33
CA HIS A 88 9.17 3.04 1.48
C HIS A 88 9.44 3.80 0.18
N LYS A 89 8.97 3.26 -0.95
CA LYS A 89 8.78 4.03 -2.18
C LYS A 89 7.40 3.78 -2.76
N GLN A 90 6.65 4.85 -2.99
CA GLN A 90 5.30 4.78 -3.53
C GLN A 90 5.16 5.58 -4.82
N LEU A 91 4.41 5.02 -5.76
CA LEU A 91 3.69 5.78 -6.77
C LEU A 91 2.19 5.49 -6.62
N GLY A 92 1.40 6.52 -6.40
CA GLY A 92 -0.02 6.39 -6.09
C GLY A 92 -0.91 7.26 -6.96
N VAL A 93 -2.06 6.72 -7.37
CA VAL A 93 -3.18 7.53 -7.89
C VAL A 93 -4.42 7.18 -7.09
N ALA A 94 -5.10 8.19 -6.55
CA ALA A 94 -6.30 7.99 -5.76
C ALA A 94 -7.43 8.93 -6.20
N GLU A 95 -8.62 8.37 -6.46
CA GLU A 95 -9.87 9.11 -6.60
C GLU A 95 -10.78 8.77 -5.42
N ASN A 96 -11.13 9.77 -4.59
CA ASN A 96 -11.87 9.58 -3.33
C ASN A 96 -11.24 8.54 -2.37
N GLY A 97 -9.97 8.20 -2.56
CA GLY A 97 -9.25 7.21 -1.76
C GLY A 97 -8.49 7.82 -0.58
N SER A 98 -7.95 6.96 0.28
CA SER A 98 -7.04 7.39 1.35
C SER A 98 -5.77 6.55 1.41
N SER A 99 -4.65 7.19 1.73
CA SER A 99 -3.39 6.50 2.02
C SER A 99 -2.81 6.95 3.34
N LYS A 100 -2.28 6.00 4.11
CA LYS A 100 -1.51 6.26 5.32
C LYS A 100 -0.19 5.51 5.29
N THR A 101 0.91 6.24 5.41
CA THR A 101 2.26 5.66 5.42
C THR A 101 2.98 6.04 6.70
N ILE A 102 3.61 5.05 7.35
CA ILE A 102 4.49 5.26 8.51
C ILE A 102 5.83 4.65 8.17
N ASP A 103 6.89 5.46 8.09
CA ASP A 103 8.21 4.94 7.81
C ASP A 103 9.37 5.70 8.48
N ARG A 104 10.60 5.26 8.16
CA ARG A 104 11.81 5.99 8.54
C ARG A 104 12.34 6.87 7.41
N LEU A 105 12.20 6.39 6.19
CA LEU A 105 12.69 7.05 5.00
C LEU A 105 11.69 6.77 3.89
N HIS A 106 11.15 7.86 3.36
CA HIS A 106 10.08 7.84 2.38
C HIS A 106 10.47 8.51 1.08
N SER A 107 9.94 8.00 -0.03
CA SER A 107 9.94 8.69 -1.31
C SER A 107 8.65 8.40 -2.04
N GLU A 108 7.89 9.44 -2.33
CA GLU A 108 6.56 9.32 -2.94
C GLU A 108 6.36 10.29 -4.09
N MET A 109 5.48 9.86 -5.00
CA MET A 109 4.84 10.72 -5.97
C MET A 109 3.40 10.23 -6.10
N ASN A 110 2.47 11.08 -5.67
CA ASN A 110 1.06 10.75 -5.67
C ASN A 110 0.24 11.82 -6.40
N VAL A 111 -0.85 11.37 -7.01
CA VAL A 111 -1.89 12.21 -7.60
C VAL A 111 -3.20 11.84 -6.93
N ALA A 112 -3.90 12.82 -6.36
CA ALA A 112 -5.17 12.59 -5.69
C ALA A 112 -6.24 13.58 -6.17
N GLU A 113 -7.42 13.06 -6.50
CA GLU A 113 -8.63 13.83 -6.75
C GLU A 113 -9.64 13.49 -5.65
N ASN A 114 -9.98 14.46 -4.79
CA ASN A 114 -10.84 14.28 -3.61
C ASN A 114 -10.38 13.16 -2.64
N GLY A 115 -9.13 12.74 -2.74
CA GLY A 115 -8.51 11.78 -1.83
C GLY A 115 -7.78 12.44 -0.66
N SER A 116 -7.29 11.63 0.27
CA SER A 116 -6.44 12.10 1.38
C SER A 116 -5.17 11.26 1.52
N GLU A 117 -4.08 11.91 1.88
CA GLU A 117 -2.81 11.24 2.15
C GLU A 117 -2.26 11.71 3.49
N HIS A 118 -1.70 10.77 4.25
CA HIS A 118 -1.06 11.08 5.52
C HIS A 118 0.20 10.25 5.71
N THR A 119 1.34 10.92 5.81
CA THR A 119 2.65 10.29 5.96
C THR A 119 3.29 10.69 7.29
N VAL A 120 3.84 9.72 8.02
CA VAL A 120 4.67 9.93 9.20
C VAL A 120 6.06 9.35 8.95
N ASP A 121 7.07 10.19 8.83
CA ASP A 121 8.45 9.75 8.55
C ASP A 121 9.51 10.49 9.38
N GLN A 122 10.74 9.95 9.37
CA GLN A 122 11.91 10.65 9.94
C GLN A 122 12.64 11.48 8.88
N LEU A 123 12.54 11.10 7.61
CA LEU A 123 13.25 11.67 6.47
C LEU A 123 12.39 11.51 5.22
N HIS A 124 12.12 12.60 4.50
CA HIS A 124 11.25 12.58 3.33
C HIS A 124 11.84 13.24 2.09
N SER A 125 11.34 12.85 0.92
CA SER A 125 11.47 13.58 -0.34
C SER A 125 10.16 13.42 -1.10
N ASN A 126 9.34 14.48 -1.12
CA ASN A 126 7.98 14.45 -1.65
C ASN A 126 7.85 15.32 -2.92
N MET A 127 7.03 14.87 -3.87
CA MET A 127 6.54 15.65 -5.00
C MET A 127 5.03 15.40 -5.16
N VAL A 128 4.22 16.27 -4.56
CA VAL A 128 2.75 16.22 -4.64
C VAL A 128 2.27 17.08 -5.81
N ALA A 129 1.45 16.51 -6.70
CA ALA A 129 0.68 17.28 -7.67
C ALA A 129 -0.77 17.39 -7.15
N GLU A 130 -1.06 18.44 -6.38
CA GLU A 130 -2.35 18.57 -5.70
C GLU A 130 -3.52 18.92 -6.63
N SER A 131 -4.65 18.26 -6.36
CA SER A 131 -5.85 18.97 -5.88
C SER A 131 -6.44 18.25 -4.65
N GLY A 132 -5.93 18.55 -3.43
CA GLY A 132 -6.68 18.35 -2.18
C GLY A 132 -6.09 17.49 -1.04
N GLY A 133 -4.77 17.42 -0.85
CA GLY A 133 -4.16 16.55 0.18
C GLY A 133 -3.49 17.31 1.34
N ASP A 134 -4.08 17.24 2.53
CA ASP A 134 -3.54 17.86 3.76
C ASP A 134 -2.25 17.13 4.22
N THR A 135 -1.07 17.68 3.90
CA THR A 135 0.22 17.09 4.29
C THR A 135 0.59 17.51 5.71
N VAL A 136 0.44 16.61 6.69
CA VAL A 136 0.95 16.82 8.05
C VAL A 136 2.38 16.29 8.14
N PHE A 137 3.35 17.20 8.20
CA PHE A 137 4.78 16.91 8.34
C PHE A 137 5.17 16.83 9.82
N ASP A 138 5.74 15.71 10.28
CA ASP A 138 6.31 15.59 11.63
C ASP A 138 7.79 15.17 11.56
N ALA A 139 8.66 16.06 11.10
CA ALA A 139 10.11 15.80 11.18
C ALA A 139 10.65 16.07 12.59
N HIS A 140 10.93 15.01 13.33
CA HIS A 140 11.84 15.08 14.47
C HIS A 140 13.30 14.93 14.00
N LEU A 141 13.91 16.05 13.61
CA LEU A 141 15.36 16.13 13.37
C LEU A 141 16.09 16.01 14.72
N LYS A 142 16.42 14.79 15.16
CA LYS A 142 17.40 14.61 16.23
C LYS A 142 18.81 14.74 15.64
N ALA A 143 19.40 15.91 15.85
CA ALA A 143 20.85 16.13 15.75
C ALA A 143 21.62 15.20 16.71
#